data_AF-V4QTE5-F1
#
_entry.id   AF-V4QTE5-F1
#
_cell.length_a   1.000
_cell.length_b   1.000
_cell.length_c   1.000
_cell.angle_alpha   90.00
_cell.angle_beta   90.00
_cell.angle_gamma   90.00
#
_symmetry.space_group_name_H-M   'P 1'
#
loop_
_entity.id
_entity.type
_entity.pdbx_description
1 polymer ?
#
loop_
_entity_poly.entity_id
_entity_poly.type
_entity_poly.pdbx_seq_one_letter_code
_entity_poly.pdbx_strand_id
1 'polypeptide(L)'
;MGAISIWHWLIILLVILVPAAAALLVFAIKPNGPNRFGDVPAPVGFGEAVGVCFRKFADFNGRAARSEFWWFYLAAVLINIAAIILNRMVPFGLGLILPLVLLIPTWAAGARRLHDINRSGWWQLLGLTFWGGIMLFVLFVQPSQSNDQANVF
;
A
#
# COMPACT_ATOMS: atom_id res chain seq x y z
N MET A 1 41.80 -2.84 -17.26
CA MET A 1 40.39 -2.74 -16.81
C MET A 1 40.41 -2.07 -15.46
N GLY A 2 39.90 -0.84 -15.34
CA GLY A 2 39.99 -0.06 -14.10
C GLY A 2 39.25 -0.78 -12.96
N ALA A 3 39.96 -1.16 -11.91
CA ALA A 3 39.35 -1.77 -10.74
C ALA A 3 38.40 -0.77 -10.07
N ILE A 4 37.19 -1.21 -9.76
CA ILE A 4 36.19 -0.42 -9.04
C ILE A 4 36.78 -0.01 -7.69
N SER A 5 36.89 1.30 -7.44
CA SER A 5 37.53 1.81 -6.23
C SER A 5 36.72 1.46 -4.97
N ILE A 6 37.39 1.41 -3.81
CA ILE A 6 36.75 1.10 -2.53
C ILE A 6 35.58 2.05 -2.20
N TRP A 7 35.62 3.29 -2.70
CA TRP A 7 34.55 4.28 -2.57
C TRP A 7 33.23 3.83 -3.23
N HIS A 8 33.29 3.09 -4.33
CA HIS A 8 32.08 2.55 -4.96
C HIS A 8 31.44 1.47 -4.08
N TRP A 9 32.25 0.59 -3.48
CA TRP A 9 31.76 -0.41 -2.55
C TRP A 9 31.16 0.20 -1.29
N LEU A 10 31.75 1.29 -0.77
CA LEU A 10 31.18 2.04 0.34
C LEU A 10 29.83 2.68 -0.01
N ILE A 11 29.69 3.25 -1.20
CA ILE A 11 28.41 3.82 -1.67
C ILE A 11 27.36 2.71 -1.81
N ILE A 12 27.71 1.57 -2.41
CA ILE A 12 26.79 0.43 -2.56
C ILE A 12 26.34 -0.08 -1.18
N LEU A 13 27.27 -0.22 -0.24
CA LEU A 13 26.98 -0.69 1.11
C LEU A 13 26.08 0.30 1.84
N LEU A 14 26.33 1.61 1.73
CA LEU A 14 25.50 2.65 2.33
C LEU A 14 24.07 2.67 1.74
N VAL A 15 23.95 2.52 0.41
CA VAL A 15 22.66 2.46 -0.30
C VAL A 15 21.82 1.24 0.06
N ILE A 16 22.43 0.16 0.56
CA ILE A 16 21.73 -1.04 1.03
C ILE A 16 21.47 -0.98 2.54
N LEU A 17 22.47 -0.58 3.33
CA LEU A 17 22.44 -0.64 4.78
C LEU A 17 21.52 0.41 5.41
N VAL A 18 21.50 1.63 4.86
CA VAL A 18 20.59 2.69 5.33
C VAL A 18 19.12 2.30 5.20
N PRO A 19 18.63 1.83 4.03
CA PRO A 19 17.24 1.39 3.90
C PRO A 19 16.94 0.09 4.66
N ALA A 20 17.90 -0.83 4.79
CA ALA A 20 17.73 -1.99 5.65
C ALA A 20 17.54 -1.59 7.12
N ALA A 21 18.33 -0.64 7.62
CA ALA A 21 18.18 -0.08 8.96
C ALA A 21 16.87 0.67 9.13
N ALA A 22 16.46 1.48 8.15
CA ALA A 22 15.18 2.19 8.16
C ALA A 22 14.00 1.20 8.18
N ALA A 23 14.05 0.14 7.37
CA ALA A 23 13.06 -0.94 7.39
C ALA A 23 13.00 -1.60 8.76
N LEU A 24 14.15 -1.96 9.35
CA LEU A 24 14.23 -2.51 10.70
C LEU A 24 13.60 -1.61 11.75
N LEU A 25 13.91 -0.31 11.74
CA LEU A 25 13.31 0.66 12.67
C LEU A 25 11.80 0.72 12.51
N VAL A 26 11.31 0.74 11.27
CA VAL A 26 9.88 0.81 10.99
C VAL A 26 9.14 -0.43 11.47
N PHE A 27 9.70 -1.62 11.27
CA PHE A 27 9.09 -2.87 11.74
C PHE A 27 9.26 -3.10 13.24
N ALA A 28 10.34 -2.59 13.85
CA ALA A 28 10.56 -2.65 15.29
C ALA A 28 9.59 -1.75 16.06
N ILE A 29 9.21 -0.60 15.49
CA ILE A 29 8.24 0.31 16.11
C ILE A 29 6.82 -0.15 15.74
N LYS A 30 6.26 -1.05 16.55
CA LYS A 30 4.83 -1.38 16.46
C LYS A 30 4.00 -0.31 17.17
N PRO A 31 2.85 0.12 16.59
CA PRO A 31 1.93 1.00 17.30
C PRO A 31 1.33 0.27 18.51
N ASN A 32 1.35 0.94 19.66
CA ASN A 32 0.82 0.40 20.91
C ASN A 32 -0.64 0.83 21.11
N GLY A 33 -1.42 0.00 21.79
CA GLY A 33 -2.81 0.30 22.16
C GLY A 33 -3.85 -0.10 21.11
N PRO A 34 -5.14 0.12 21.42
CA PRO A 34 -6.24 -0.22 20.52
C PRO A 34 -6.17 0.57 19.22
N ASN A 35 -6.75 0.02 18.15
CA ASN A 35 -6.74 0.69 16.85
C ASN A 35 -7.59 1.97 16.90
N ARG A 36 -7.00 3.12 16.55
CA ARG A 36 -7.68 4.43 16.58
C ARG A 36 -8.73 4.64 15.48
N PHE A 37 -8.79 3.76 14.48
CA PHE A 37 -9.58 3.92 13.27
C PHE A 37 -10.87 3.06 13.24
N GLY A 38 -11.19 2.39 14.35
CA GLY A 38 -12.44 1.64 14.53
C GLY A 38 -12.25 0.13 14.62
N ASP A 39 -13.34 -0.62 14.48
CA ASP A 39 -13.37 -2.08 14.64
C ASP A 39 -12.73 -2.84 13.47
N VAL A 40 -12.38 -4.11 13.74
CA VAL A 40 -11.77 -4.99 12.74
C VAL A 40 -12.74 -5.19 11.57
N PRO A 41 -12.38 -4.81 10.34
CA PRO A 41 -13.26 -4.95 9.19
C PRO A 41 -13.43 -6.43 8.82
N ALA A 42 -14.65 -6.81 8.45
CA ALA A 42 -14.95 -8.15 7.96
C ALA A 42 -14.27 -8.42 6.60
N PRO A 43 -13.85 -9.68 6.33
CA PRO A 43 -13.31 -10.05 5.03
C PRO A 43 -14.41 -9.99 3.97
N VAL A 44 -14.14 -9.27 2.88
CA VAL A 44 -15.03 -9.12 1.72
C VAL A 44 -14.60 -9.99 0.55
N GLY A 45 -15.57 -10.35 -0.31
CA GLY A 45 -15.33 -11.02 -1.60
C GLY A 45 -14.97 -10.05 -2.73
N PHE A 46 -14.61 -10.57 -3.91
CA PHE A 46 -14.18 -9.75 -5.06
C PHE A 46 -15.20 -8.71 -5.51
N GLY A 47 -16.44 -9.13 -5.81
CA GLY A 47 -17.48 -8.20 -6.28
C GLY A 47 -17.86 -7.14 -5.24
N GLU A 48 -17.83 -7.53 -3.96
CA GLU A 48 -18.06 -6.61 -2.86
C GLU A 48 -16.93 -5.59 -2.73
N ALA A 49 -15.66 -6.00 -2.86
CA ALA A 49 -14.52 -5.09 -2.83
C ALA A 49 -14.60 -4.03 -3.93
N VAL A 50 -15.02 -4.42 -5.15
CA VAL A 50 -15.26 -3.48 -6.26
C VAL A 50 -16.40 -2.51 -5.90
N GLY A 51 -17.51 -3.00 -5.34
CA GLY A 51 -18.60 -2.16 -4.87
C GLY A 51 -18.22 -1.22 -3.72
N VAL A 52 -17.36 -1.66 -2.80
CA VAL A 52 -16.83 -0.82 -1.72
C VAL A 52 -15.95 0.30 -2.29
N CYS A 53 -15.13 0.03 -3.32
CA CYS A 53 -14.36 1.08 -3.98
C CYS A 53 -15.24 2.20 -4.54
N PHE A 54 -16.29 1.86 -5.30
CA PHE A 54 -17.18 2.89 -5.86
C PHE A 54 -17.93 3.68 -4.78
N ARG A 55 -18.26 3.05 -3.65
CA ARG A 55 -18.87 3.73 -2.50
C ARG A 55 -17.90 4.60 -1.72
N LYS A 56 -16.65 4.15 -1.57
CA LYS A 56 -15.57 4.80 -0.79
C LYS A 56 -14.47 5.32 -1.69
N PHE A 57 -14.85 5.98 -2.79
CA PHE A 57 -13.93 6.34 -3.86
C PHE A 57 -12.83 7.32 -3.40
N ALA A 58 -13.20 8.32 -2.61
CA ALA A 58 -12.27 9.31 -2.03
C ALA A 58 -12.38 9.36 -0.50
N ASP A 59 -12.84 8.27 0.13
CA ASP A 59 -12.93 8.17 1.58
C ASP A 59 -11.65 7.54 2.15
N PHE A 60 -10.89 8.36 2.86
CA PHE A 60 -9.65 7.98 3.53
C PHE A 60 -9.88 7.49 4.96
N ASN A 61 -11.10 7.60 5.47
CA ASN A 61 -11.40 7.27 6.86
C ASN A 61 -11.80 5.80 7.04
N GLY A 62 -11.51 5.28 8.23
CA GLY A 62 -11.79 3.90 8.61
C GLY A 62 -10.73 2.89 8.19
N ARG A 63 -11.07 1.62 8.33
CA ARG A 63 -10.20 0.46 8.11
C ARG A 63 -10.62 -0.30 6.85
N ALA A 64 -9.65 -0.87 6.15
CA ALA A 64 -9.89 -1.79 5.04
C ALA A 64 -9.34 -3.17 5.39
N ALA A 65 -10.15 -4.20 5.20
CA ALA A 65 -9.71 -5.58 5.38
C ALA A 65 -8.64 -5.95 4.35
N ARG A 66 -7.84 -6.98 4.63
CA ARG A 66 -6.83 -7.44 3.66
C ARG A 66 -7.45 -7.86 2.34
N SER A 67 -8.55 -8.61 2.38
CA SER A 67 -9.24 -9.04 1.17
C SER A 67 -9.83 -7.86 0.40
N GLU A 68 -10.36 -6.84 1.08
CA GLU A 68 -10.84 -5.61 0.43
C GLU A 68 -9.74 -4.93 -0.38
N PHE A 69 -8.57 -4.73 0.24
CA PHE A 69 -7.43 -4.09 -0.42
C PHE A 69 -6.89 -4.94 -1.58
N TRP A 70 -6.66 -6.24 -1.39
CA TRP A 70 -6.06 -7.09 -2.41
C TRP A 70 -6.99 -7.37 -3.59
N TRP A 71 -8.30 -7.55 -3.35
CA TRP A 71 -9.27 -7.68 -4.44
C TRP A 71 -9.40 -6.39 -5.23
N PHE A 72 -9.41 -5.24 -4.57
CA PHE A 72 -9.42 -3.96 -5.26
C PHE A 72 -8.13 -3.74 -6.06
N TYR A 73 -6.97 -4.04 -5.49
CA TYR A 73 -5.68 -3.94 -6.19
C TYR A 73 -5.65 -4.83 -7.44
N LEU A 74 -6.12 -6.08 -7.33
CA LEU A 74 -6.28 -6.98 -8.47
C LEU A 74 -7.20 -6.38 -9.55
N ALA A 75 -8.37 -5.87 -9.16
CA ALA A 75 -9.30 -5.24 -10.08
C ALA A 75 -8.67 -4.03 -10.80
N ALA A 76 -7.95 -3.17 -10.06
CA ALA A 76 -7.25 -2.03 -10.62
C ALA A 76 -6.16 -2.45 -11.62
N VAL A 77 -5.39 -3.49 -11.33
CA VAL A 77 -4.38 -4.06 -12.25
C VAL A 77 -5.05 -4.57 -13.53
N LEU A 78 -6.14 -5.33 -13.42
CA LEU A 78 -6.87 -5.87 -14.58
C LEU A 78 -7.45 -4.75 -15.46
N ILE A 79 -8.03 -3.70 -14.85
CA ILE A 79 -8.54 -2.54 -15.57
C ILE A 79 -7.40 -1.81 -16.31
N ASN A 80 -6.23 -1.65 -15.68
CA ASN A 80 -5.07 -1.04 -16.32
C ASN A 80 -4.54 -1.86 -17.51
N ILE A 81 -4.46 -3.20 -17.37
CA ILE A 81 -4.06 -4.09 -18.47
C ILE A 81 -5.05 -3.96 -19.63
N ALA A 82 -6.35 -4.01 -19.34
CA ALA A 82 -7.39 -3.83 -20.36
C ALA A 82 -7.29 -2.46 -21.04
N ALA A 83 -7.04 -1.39 -20.27
CA ALA A 83 -6.85 -0.04 -20.80
C ALA A 83 -5.65 0.05 -21.75
N ILE A 84 -4.53 -0.58 -21.42
CA ILE A 84 -3.33 -0.61 -22.26
C ILE A 84 -3.64 -1.31 -23.59
N ILE A 85 -4.33 -2.45 -23.56
CA ILE A 85 -4.70 -3.20 -24.77
C ILE A 85 -5.64 -2.39 -25.64
N LEU A 86 -6.71 -1.81 -25.06
CA LEU A 86 -7.67 -0.98 -25.79
C LEU A 86 -7.02 0.26 -26.40
N ASN A 87 -6.07 0.88 -25.69
CA ASN A 87 -5.35 2.05 -26.19
C ASN A 87 -4.46 1.73 -27.42
N ARG A 88 -4.04 0.46 -27.61
CA ARG A 88 -3.33 0.01 -28.82
C ARG A 88 -4.26 -0.12 -30.03
N MET A 89 -5.53 -0.43 -29.79
CA MET A 89 -6.54 -0.60 -30.85
C MET A 89 -7.18 0.73 -31.22
N VAL A 90 -7.48 1.58 -30.22
CA VAL A 90 -8.06 2.91 -30.44
C VAL A 90 -7.43 3.92 -29.48
N PRO A 91 -6.55 4.81 -29.97
CA PRO A 91 -5.80 5.74 -29.12
C PRO A 91 -6.67 6.94 -28.71
N PHE A 92 -7.63 6.71 -27.80
CA PHE A 92 -8.48 7.75 -27.21
C PHE A 92 -7.92 8.36 -25.92
N GLY A 93 -6.64 8.13 -25.59
CA GLY A 93 -6.06 8.60 -24.32
C GLY A 93 -6.55 7.83 -23.08
N LEU A 94 -7.27 6.71 -23.27
CA LEU A 94 -7.74 5.85 -22.19
C LEU A 94 -6.60 5.31 -21.33
N GLY A 95 -5.43 5.09 -21.93
CA GLY A 95 -4.22 4.68 -21.22
C GLY A 95 -3.65 5.73 -20.26
N LEU A 96 -4.07 7.00 -20.36
CA LEU A 96 -3.71 8.06 -19.43
C LEU A 96 -4.83 8.37 -18.44
N ILE A 97 -6.09 8.39 -18.89
CA ILE A 97 -7.23 8.80 -18.07
C ILE A 97 -7.56 7.76 -16.99
N LEU A 98 -7.63 6.46 -17.34
CA LEU A 98 -8.02 5.40 -16.41
C LEU A 98 -7.08 5.27 -15.20
N PRO A 99 -5.75 5.25 -15.36
CA PRO A 99 -4.83 5.24 -14.23
C PRO A 99 -5.00 6.46 -13.31
N LEU A 100 -5.25 7.65 -13.87
CA LEU A 100 -5.45 8.88 -13.09
C LEU A 100 -6.75 8.83 -12.27
N VAL A 101 -7.84 8.32 -12.84
CA VAL A 101 -9.11 8.15 -12.12
C VAL A 101 -8.95 7.10 -11.01
N LEU A 102 -8.28 5.98 -11.28
CA LEU A 102 -8.05 4.93 -10.29
C LEU A 102 -6.97 5.26 -9.26
N LEU A 103 -6.18 6.32 -9.47
CA LEU A 103 -5.14 6.74 -8.54
C LEU A 103 -5.73 7.10 -7.16
N ILE A 104 -6.81 7.88 -7.15
CA ILE A 104 -7.49 8.35 -5.93
C ILE A 104 -8.00 7.18 -5.08
N PRO A 105 -8.83 6.25 -5.60
CA PRO A 105 -9.31 5.13 -4.81
C PRO A 105 -8.20 4.16 -4.39
N THR A 106 -7.13 4.03 -5.18
CA THR A 106 -5.97 3.20 -4.79
C THR A 106 -5.21 3.82 -3.62
N TRP A 107 -5.02 5.13 -3.62
CA TRP A 107 -4.46 5.85 -2.48
C TRP A 107 -5.37 5.83 -1.24
N ALA A 108 -6.68 5.97 -1.44
CA ALA A 108 -7.66 5.90 -0.36
C ALA A 108 -7.70 4.51 0.28
N ALA A 109 -7.74 3.44 -0.52
CA ALA A 109 -7.69 2.06 -0.05
C ALA A 109 -6.36 1.75 0.66
N GLY A 110 -5.23 2.24 0.13
CA GLY A 110 -3.92 2.13 0.77
C GLY A 110 -3.88 2.80 2.16
N ALA A 111 -4.54 3.96 2.30
CA ALA A 111 -4.59 4.68 3.58
C ALA A 111 -5.41 3.88 4.61
N ARG A 112 -6.60 3.43 4.21
CA ARG A 112 -7.47 2.60 5.05
C ARG A 112 -6.83 1.27 5.43
N ARG A 113 -5.97 0.72 4.57
CA ARG A 113 -5.19 -0.49 4.88
C ARG A 113 -4.09 -0.23 5.91
N LEU A 114 -3.40 0.92 5.84
CA LEU A 114 -2.45 1.33 6.87
C LEU A 114 -3.13 1.66 8.20
N HIS A 115 -4.35 2.22 8.14
CA HIS A 115 -5.19 2.44 9.31
C HIS A 115 -5.54 1.11 10.00
N ASP A 116 -5.71 0.01 9.25
CA ASP A 116 -5.98 -1.32 9.81
C ASP A 116 -4.82 -1.89 10.65
N ILE A 117 -3.58 -1.45 10.39
CA ILE A 117 -2.39 -1.72 11.22
C ILE A 117 -2.05 -0.56 12.17
N ASN A 118 -2.99 0.36 12.39
CA ASN A 118 -2.86 1.53 13.28
C ASN A 118 -1.69 2.47 12.95
N ARG A 119 -1.28 2.49 11.67
CA ARG A 119 -0.35 3.48 11.12
C ARG A 119 -1.12 4.57 10.38
N SER A 120 -0.53 5.75 10.21
CA SER A 120 -1.16 6.82 9.43
C SER A 120 -1.11 6.53 7.93
N GLY A 121 -2.08 7.05 7.16
CA GLY A 121 -2.07 6.95 5.70
C GLY A 121 -0.83 7.57 5.04
N TRP A 122 -0.16 8.51 5.72
CA TRP A 122 1.08 9.15 5.26
C TRP A 122 2.25 8.18 5.05
N TRP A 123 2.20 6.99 5.64
CA TRP A 123 3.21 5.96 5.41
C TRP A 123 3.29 5.54 3.93
N GLN A 124 2.26 5.80 3.11
CA GLN A 124 2.30 5.60 1.65
C GLN A 124 3.39 6.42 0.95
N LEU A 125 3.84 7.53 1.54
CA LEU A 125 4.93 8.33 0.97
C LEU A 125 6.26 7.58 0.93
N LEU A 126 6.42 6.50 1.72
CA LEU A 126 7.57 5.61 1.60
C LEU A 126 7.70 5.06 0.18
N GLY A 127 6.60 4.85 -0.54
CA GLY A 127 6.61 4.37 -1.92
C GLY A 127 7.34 5.30 -2.90
N LEU A 128 7.56 6.56 -2.55
CA LEU A 128 8.36 7.51 -3.34
C LEU A 128 9.87 7.28 -3.19
N THR A 129 10.28 6.48 -2.21
CA THR A 129 11.68 6.11 -1.99
C THR A 129 12.04 4.84 -2.75
N PHE A 130 13.32 4.66 -3.10
CA PHE A 130 13.81 3.53 -3.88
C PHE A 130 13.42 2.16 -3.28
N TRP A 131 13.39 2.05 -1.94
CA TRP A 131 13.07 0.80 -1.22
C TRP A 131 11.66 0.75 -0.63
N GLY A 132 10.98 1.88 -0.52
CA GLY A 132 9.74 1.93 0.24
C GLY A 132 8.55 1.26 -0.46
N GLY A 133 8.64 0.94 -1.75
CA GLY A 133 7.67 0.07 -2.42
C GLY A 133 7.63 -1.34 -1.79
N ILE A 134 8.79 -1.95 -1.54
CA ILE A 134 8.88 -3.25 -0.86
C ILE A 134 8.37 -3.14 0.57
N MET A 135 8.72 -2.05 1.25
CA MET A 135 8.32 -1.80 2.63
C MET A 135 6.80 -1.64 2.78
N LEU A 136 6.17 -0.91 1.85
CA LEU A 136 4.71 -0.77 1.77
C LEU A 136 4.03 -2.09 1.43
N PHE A 137 4.61 -2.86 0.51
CA PHE A 137 4.09 -4.19 0.20
C PHE A 137 4.03 -5.06 1.46
N VAL A 138 5.11 -5.10 2.25
CA VAL A 138 5.13 -5.83 3.52
C VAL A 138 4.05 -5.30 4.48
N LEU A 139 3.92 -3.97 4.63
CA LEU A 139 2.88 -3.35 5.47
C LEU A 139 1.46 -3.73 5.01
N PHE A 140 1.20 -3.80 3.71
CA PHE A 140 -0.11 -4.18 3.18
C PHE A 140 -0.45 -5.67 3.39
N VAL A 141 0.55 -6.55 3.54
CA VAL A 141 0.35 -7.99 3.81
C VAL A 141 0.11 -8.30 5.30
N GLN A 142 0.55 -7.44 6.22
CA GLN A 142 0.52 -7.70 7.67
C GLN A 142 -0.87 -8.05 8.24
N PRO A 143 -0.95 -8.76 9.38
CA PRO A 143 -1.83 -8.44 10.50
C PRO A 143 -3.00 -7.49 10.28
N SER A 144 -4.28 -7.82 10.45
CA SER A 144 -5.18 -6.78 10.97
C SER A 144 -4.90 -6.68 12.47
N GLN A 145 -4.82 -5.48 13.03
CA GLN A 145 -4.65 -5.35 14.49
C GLN A 145 -5.96 -5.74 15.18
N SER A 146 -5.93 -6.70 16.11
CA SER A 146 -7.11 -7.03 16.93
C SER A 146 -7.33 -5.96 18.01
N ASN A 147 -8.59 -5.76 18.39
CA ASN A 147 -8.94 -4.80 19.45
C ASN A 147 -8.69 -5.35 20.87
N ASP A 148 -8.22 -6.60 20.99
CA ASP A 148 -8.09 -7.33 22.28
C ASP A 148 -7.02 -6.77 23.23
N GLN A 149 -6.17 -5.84 22.79
CA GLN A 149 -5.23 -5.15 23.68
C GLN A 149 -5.90 -4.16 24.65
N ALA A 150 -7.23 -3.99 24.59
CA ALA A 150 -8.00 -3.20 25.55
C ALA A 150 -8.30 -3.95 26.88
N ASN A 151 -8.11 -5.27 26.95
CA ASN A 151 -8.59 -6.11 28.06
C ASN A 151 -7.48 -6.74 28.91
N VAL A 152 -6.29 -6.13 28.99
CA VAL A 152 -5.22 -6.58 29.89
C VAL A 152 -5.11 -5.62 31.07
N PHE A 153 -6.16 -5.58 31.88
CA PHE A 153 -6.15 -5.07 33.26
C PHE A 153 -6.99 -6.02 34.11
#